data_AF-A0A6P4YDF7-F1
#
_entry.id   AF-A0A6P4YDF7-F1
#
_cell.length_a   1.000
_cell.length_b   1.000
_cell.length_c   1.000
_cell.angle_alpha   90.00
_cell.angle_beta   90.00
_cell.angle_gamma   90.00
#
_symmetry.space_group_name_H-M   'P 1'
#
loop_
_entity.id
_entity.type
_entity.pdbx_description
1 polymer ?
#
loop_
_entity_poly.entity_id
_entity_poly.type
_entity_poly.pdbx_seq_one_letter_code
_entity_poly.pdbx_strand_id
1 'polypeptide(L)'
;MAGLPRMFGGRAMLLVVLGLLLAPLLAESTGAVTDAAAAKAARREQLYHKVRAQVEKIMQEAIRKKRSVVRIRVGFKICSPREAQPEIKRRITEAVDSGSFGGFTTEPGSTRFGNLEYYAAYRLTMRFHDELRNETSMRYTAVKDDIFVNASSELALVRGLAKVDLDEFRPGFFSTFAILKISAPHYAVTRTREKYNSFVSSGLIGPRLLDPNYTYFSSARPPRFEAIADLAFILDHSAGVTQYQFGRILNFTKGLVNHLEVGPGAVRVTVFTVSSQVRQHFALDSFSTAESVTEAISNIQNMAPLPNSSRPIGRALRDMMRYGLGERDGSRPDVYRAAVILTNGDSDDEVSRPALEAVMGGVSIYAVGVSSQLVNMTRAADQAFPLANLTYLDDRLAKDLAGTIAAGEEAITH
;
A
#
# COMPACT_ATOMS: atom_id res chain seq x y z
N MET A 1 12.96 -16.43 42.58
CA MET A 1 13.09 -17.49 41.55
C MET A 1 11.74 -18.21 41.49
N ALA A 2 11.07 -18.50 40.39
CA ALA A 2 11.33 -18.40 38.96
C ALA A 2 9.93 -18.23 38.32
N GLY A 3 9.78 -17.40 37.29
CA GLY A 3 9.62 -17.94 35.94
C GLY A 3 8.24 -17.63 35.38
N LEU A 4 8.14 -16.56 34.59
CA LEU A 4 7.11 -16.42 33.57
C LEU A 4 7.13 -17.65 32.65
N PRO A 5 5.98 -18.19 32.22
CA PRO A 5 5.90 -18.89 30.95
C PRO A 5 5.51 -17.90 29.86
N ARG A 6 6.48 -17.64 28.98
CA ARG A 6 6.25 -17.15 27.62
C ARG A 6 5.75 -18.32 26.75
N MET A 7 5.03 -17.93 25.69
CA MET A 7 5.05 -18.49 24.33
C MET A 7 3.91 -19.40 23.82
N PHE A 8 3.52 -19.04 22.57
CA PHE A 8 2.80 -19.75 21.50
C PHE A 8 1.35 -20.20 21.80
N GLY A 9 0.36 -19.95 20.96
CA GLY A 9 0.34 -19.85 19.50
C GLY A 9 -0.90 -20.62 19.07
N GLY A 10 -1.97 -19.92 18.69
CA GLY A 10 -3.26 -20.55 18.40
C GLY A 10 -4.35 -19.51 18.19
N ARG A 11 -4.27 -18.79 17.07
CA ARG A 11 -5.32 -17.88 16.62
C ARG A 11 -6.53 -18.72 16.17
N ALA A 12 -7.54 -18.88 17.04
CA ALA A 12 -8.89 -19.21 16.61
C ALA A 12 -9.66 -17.90 16.44
N MET A 13 -9.62 -17.35 15.22
CA MET A 13 -10.37 -16.16 14.84
C MET A 13 -11.78 -16.63 14.43
N LEU A 14 -12.79 -16.32 15.23
CA LEU A 14 -14.17 -16.72 15.00
C LEU A 14 -15.05 -15.50 14.68
N LEU A 15 -15.78 -15.61 13.58
CA LEU A 15 -16.59 -14.57 12.94
C LEU A 15 -18.06 -14.72 13.37
N VAL A 16 -18.69 -13.58 13.69
CA VAL A 16 -20.14 -13.33 13.80
C VAL A 16 -20.84 -13.80 15.09
N VAL A 17 -21.30 -12.81 15.87
CA VAL A 17 -22.32 -13.00 16.94
C VAL A 17 -23.53 -12.05 16.77
N LEU A 18 -23.52 -11.09 15.84
CA LEU A 18 -24.50 -9.99 15.89
C LEU A 18 -25.72 -10.09 14.94
N GLY A 19 -25.94 -11.24 14.27
CA GLY A 19 -27.12 -11.41 13.41
C GLY A 19 -28.44 -11.61 14.18
N LEU A 20 -28.36 -12.11 15.43
CA LEU A 20 -29.51 -12.52 16.23
C LEU A 20 -29.88 -11.55 17.36
N LEU A 21 -28.96 -10.68 17.81
CA LEU A 21 -29.24 -9.71 18.90
C LEU A 21 -29.60 -8.31 18.42
N LEU A 22 -29.34 -7.98 17.14
CA LEU A 22 -29.78 -6.71 16.51
C LEU A 22 -31.13 -6.83 15.78
N ALA A 23 -31.78 -7.99 15.79
CA ALA A 23 -33.04 -8.21 15.07
C ALA A 23 -34.18 -7.24 15.48
N PRO A 24 -34.32 -6.81 16.75
CA PRO A 24 -35.31 -5.80 17.11
C PRO A 24 -34.98 -4.39 16.60
N LEU A 25 -33.77 -4.13 16.10
CA LEU A 25 -33.27 -2.76 15.89
C LEU A 25 -33.22 -2.27 14.45
N LEU A 26 -33.29 -3.20 13.49
CA LEU A 26 -33.39 -2.85 12.07
C LEU A 26 -34.82 -3.06 11.53
N ALA A 27 -35.70 -3.68 12.31
CA ALA A 27 -37.08 -3.97 11.91
C ALA A 27 -37.99 -2.73 11.92
N GLU A 28 -37.64 -1.66 12.64
CA GLU A 28 -38.49 -0.46 12.73
C GLU A 28 -38.21 0.61 11.66
N SER A 29 -37.23 0.43 10.77
CA SER A 29 -36.91 1.45 9.74
C SER A 29 -37.27 1.07 8.30
N THR A 30 -37.67 -0.17 8.02
CA THR A 30 -38.05 -0.56 6.66
C THR A 30 -39.23 -1.52 6.71
N GLY A 31 -40.44 -0.98 6.61
CA GLY A 31 -41.64 -1.75 6.31
C GLY A 31 -41.56 -2.33 4.90
N ALA A 32 -40.94 -3.51 4.78
CA ALA A 32 -41.02 -4.35 3.59
C ALA A 32 -40.63 -5.79 3.94
N VAL A 33 -41.63 -6.64 4.19
CA VAL A 33 -41.46 -8.08 4.30
C VAL A 33 -41.27 -8.63 2.87
N THR A 34 -40.07 -9.13 2.56
CA THR A 34 -39.78 -9.84 1.30
C THR A 34 -38.91 -11.08 1.59
N ASP A 35 -38.97 -12.08 0.71
CA ASP A 35 -38.25 -13.36 0.79
C ASP A 35 -36.72 -13.24 1.02
N ALA A 36 -36.13 -12.09 0.65
CA ALA A 36 -34.73 -11.77 0.91
C ALA A 36 -34.41 -11.63 2.41
N ALA A 37 -35.37 -11.22 3.23
CA ALA A 37 -35.23 -11.15 4.69
C ALA A 37 -35.21 -12.55 5.33
N ALA A 38 -36.05 -13.46 4.84
CA ALA A 38 -36.10 -14.85 5.28
C ALA A 38 -34.83 -15.63 4.89
N ALA A 39 -34.32 -15.43 3.67
CA ALA A 39 -33.05 -16.01 3.24
C ALA A 39 -31.85 -15.48 4.05
N LYS A 40 -31.85 -14.19 4.41
CA LYS A 40 -30.87 -13.62 5.34
C LYS A 40 -31.01 -14.20 6.76
N ALA A 41 -32.22 -14.45 7.24
CA ALA A 41 -32.48 -15.07 8.55
C ALA A 41 -31.96 -16.52 8.61
N ALA A 42 -32.25 -17.35 7.61
CA ALA A 42 -31.77 -18.73 7.54
C ALA A 42 -30.23 -18.83 7.48
N ARG A 43 -29.58 -17.93 6.70
CA ARG A 43 -28.10 -17.84 6.65
C ARG A 43 -27.50 -17.41 7.99
N ARG A 44 -28.21 -16.57 8.76
CA ARG A 44 -27.80 -16.15 10.12
C ARG A 44 -27.88 -17.29 11.12
N GLU A 45 -28.93 -18.11 11.04
CA GLU A 45 -29.15 -19.25 11.93
C GLU A 45 -28.12 -20.38 11.71
N GLN A 46 -27.81 -20.71 10.45
CA GLN A 46 -26.73 -21.66 10.14
C GLN A 46 -25.35 -21.21 10.66
N LEU A 47 -25.07 -19.90 10.58
CA LEU A 47 -23.81 -19.35 11.07
C LEU A 47 -23.74 -19.37 12.61
N TYR A 48 -24.86 -19.10 13.28
CA TYR A 48 -24.98 -19.22 14.74
C TYR A 48 -24.64 -20.64 15.21
N HIS A 49 -25.21 -21.67 14.57
CA HIS A 49 -24.93 -23.06 14.93
C HIS A 49 -23.47 -23.45 14.70
N LYS A 50 -22.84 -22.99 13.61
CA LYS A 50 -21.40 -23.23 13.35
C LYS A 50 -20.50 -22.59 14.42
N VAL A 51 -20.78 -21.34 14.78
CA VAL A 51 -20.01 -20.60 15.79
C VAL A 51 -20.17 -21.25 17.17
N ARG A 52 -21.41 -21.57 17.56
CA ARG A 52 -21.70 -22.24 18.83
C ARG A 52 -20.97 -23.58 18.96
N ALA A 53 -21.02 -24.42 17.93
CA ALA A 53 -20.32 -25.70 17.92
C ALA A 53 -18.79 -25.54 18.08
N GLN A 54 -18.21 -24.49 17.49
CA GLN A 54 -16.78 -24.23 17.58
C GLN A 54 -16.36 -23.71 18.97
N VAL A 55 -17.20 -22.89 19.60
CA VAL A 55 -16.99 -22.44 20.98
C VAL A 55 -17.14 -23.62 21.96
N GLU A 56 -18.16 -24.47 21.78
CA GLU A 56 -18.33 -25.68 22.58
C GLU A 56 -17.12 -26.61 22.47
N LYS A 57 -16.52 -26.76 21.28
CA LYS A 57 -15.28 -27.53 21.08
C LYS A 57 -14.09 -26.96 21.86
N ILE A 58 -13.93 -25.63 21.86
CA ILE A 58 -12.86 -24.94 22.62
C ILE A 58 -13.09 -25.11 24.12
N MET A 59 -14.33 -25.01 24.58
CA MET A 59 -14.70 -25.20 25.98
C MET A 59 -14.42 -26.64 26.45
N GLN A 60 -14.81 -27.65 25.66
CA GLN A 60 -14.51 -29.05 25.98
C GLN A 60 -12.99 -29.33 26.03
N GLU A 61 -12.21 -28.74 25.12
CA GLU A 61 -10.76 -28.88 25.14
C GLU A 61 -10.12 -28.22 26.37
N ALA A 62 -10.67 -27.10 26.82
CA ALA A 62 -10.20 -26.42 28.03
C ALA A 62 -10.58 -27.14 29.32
N ILE A 63 -11.77 -27.74 29.39
CA ILE A 63 -12.20 -28.64 30.47
C ILE A 63 -11.26 -29.85 30.53
N ARG A 64 -10.95 -30.47 29.38
CA ARG A 64 -9.98 -31.58 29.28
C ARG A 64 -8.59 -31.19 29.81
N LYS A 65 -8.18 -29.93 29.64
CA LYS A 65 -6.90 -29.38 30.11
C LYS A 65 -6.98 -28.84 31.56
N LYS A 66 -8.05 -29.12 32.31
CA LYS A 66 -8.30 -28.64 33.70
C LYS A 66 -8.10 -27.13 33.87
N ARG A 67 -8.40 -26.33 32.83
CA ARG A 67 -8.35 -24.87 32.95
C ARG A 67 -9.61 -24.40 33.69
N SER A 68 -9.42 -23.77 34.85
CA SER A 68 -10.51 -23.24 35.67
C SER A 68 -11.21 -22.02 35.06
N VAL A 69 -10.53 -21.29 34.16
CA VAL A 69 -11.07 -20.13 33.45
C VAL A 69 -10.51 -20.07 32.02
N VAL A 70 -11.37 -19.82 31.03
CA VAL A 70 -11.00 -19.64 29.62
C VAL A 70 -11.43 -18.24 29.18
N ARG A 71 -10.47 -17.39 28.84
CA ARG A 71 -10.76 -16.09 28.22
C ARG A 71 -10.66 -16.22 26.71
N ILE A 72 -11.71 -15.83 26.01
CA ILE A 72 -11.79 -15.85 24.54
C ILE A 72 -11.94 -14.42 24.05
N ARG A 73 -11.11 -14.02 23.08
CA ARG A 73 -11.26 -12.73 22.39
C ARG A 73 -12.03 -12.96 21.09
N VAL A 74 -13.14 -12.25 20.92
CA VAL A 74 -13.97 -12.31 19.72
C VAL A 74 -13.84 -11.00 18.96
N GLY A 75 -13.59 -11.08 17.65
CA GLY A 75 -13.47 -9.91 16.77
C GLY A 75 -14.36 -10.08 15.55
N PHE A 76 -15.02 -8.99 15.12
CA PHE A 76 -15.94 -9.03 13.99
C PHE A 76 -15.89 -7.73 13.18
N LYS A 77 -16.18 -7.83 11.88
CA LYS A 77 -16.33 -6.70 10.95
C LYS A 77 -17.81 -6.46 10.69
N ILE A 78 -18.30 -5.25 10.96
CA ILE A 78 -19.70 -4.88 10.73
C ILE A 78 -19.75 -3.92 9.54
N CYS A 79 -20.46 -4.31 8.49
CA CYS A 79 -20.82 -3.40 7.40
C CYS A 79 -22.10 -2.64 7.79
N SER A 80 -22.02 -1.32 7.86
CA SER A 80 -23.16 -0.45 8.21
C SER A 80 -23.02 0.92 7.54
N PRO A 81 -24.14 1.62 7.28
CA PRO A 81 -24.12 3.04 6.88
C PRO A 81 -23.39 3.90 7.94
N ARG A 82 -22.74 4.99 7.51
CA ARG A 82 -21.93 5.84 8.40
C ARG A 82 -22.73 6.38 9.60
N GLU A 83 -23.98 6.75 9.37
CA GLU A 83 -24.90 7.31 10.37
C GLU A 83 -25.28 6.32 11.48
N ALA A 84 -25.31 5.02 11.17
CA ALA A 84 -25.67 3.97 12.13
C ALA A 84 -24.50 3.56 13.04
N GLN A 85 -23.26 3.92 12.70
CA GLN A 85 -22.07 3.47 13.42
C GLN A 85 -22.02 3.91 14.90
N PRO A 86 -22.35 5.16 15.27
CA PRO A 86 -22.32 5.59 16.68
C PRO A 86 -23.26 4.77 17.57
N GLU A 87 -24.49 4.54 17.08
CA GLU A 87 -25.48 3.75 17.82
C GLU A 87 -25.06 2.27 17.91
N ILE A 88 -24.55 1.68 16.83
CA ILE A 88 -24.02 0.31 16.85
C ILE A 88 -22.89 0.17 17.88
N LYS A 89 -21.96 1.14 17.93
CA LYS A 89 -20.85 1.13 18.89
C LYS A 89 -21.36 1.23 20.33
N ARG A 90 -22.25 2.19 20.60
CA ARG A 90 -22.84 2.42 21.92
C ARG A 90 -23.50 1.15 22.44
N ARG A 91 -24.36 0.53 21.64
CA ARG A 91 -25.10 -0.68 22.07
C ARG A 91 -24.21 -1.89 22.29
N ILE A 92 -23.18 -2.07 21.48
CA ILE A 92 -22.21 -3.16 21.69
C ILE A 92 -21.46 -2.93 23.00
N THR A 93 -21.03 -1.69 23.27
CA THR A 93 -20.38 -1.35 24.54
C THR A 93 -21.32 -1.61 25.72
N GLU A 94 -22.55 -1.09 25.70
CA GLU A 94 -23.54 -1.29 26.77
C GLU A 94 -23.82 -2.78 27.03
N ALA A 95 -23.93 -3.57 25.97
CA ALA A 95 -24.21 -5.00 26.08
C ALA A 95 -22.98 -5.82 26.55
N VAL A 96 -21.75 -5.33 26.38
CA VAL A 96 -20.55 -5.96 26.96
C VAL A 96 -20.36 -5.52 28.42
N ASP A 97 -20.66 -4.27 28.73
CA ASP A 97 -20.52 -3.70 30.07
C ASP A 97 -21.60 -4.21 31.04
N SER A 98 -22.72 -4.72 30.53
CA SER A 98 -23.74 -5.43 31.31
C SER A 98 -23.26 -6.75 31.93
N GLY A 99 -22.06 -7.23 31.56
CA GLY A 99 -21.48 -8.48 32.05
C GLY A 99 -22.05 -9.75 31.41
N SER A 100 -22.99 -9.62 30.47
CA SER A 100 -23.55 -10.76 29.72
C SER A 100 -23.89 -10.38 28.28
N PHE A 101 -23.31 -11.10 27.33
CA PHE A 101 -23.52 -10.89 25.90
C PHE A 101 -23.80 -12.21 25.18
N GLY A 102 -25.03 -12.39 24.69
CA GLY A 102 -25.41 -13.56 23.89
C GLY A 102 -25.20 -14.91 24.59
N GLY A 103 -25.41 -14.95 25.92
CA GLY A 103 -25.23 -16.15 26.75
C GLY A 103 -23.80 -16.37 27.25
N PHE A 104 -22.87 -15.46 26.95
CA PHE A 104 -21.50 -15.48 27.48
C PHE A 104 -21.31 -14.41 28.55
N THR A 105 -20.60 -14.74 29.63
CA THR A 105 -20.12 -13.74 30.58
C THR A 105 -19.06 -12.87 29.92
N THR A 106 -19.24 -11.56 29.95
CA THR A 106 -18.31 -10.59 29.39
C THR A 106 -17.52 -9.88 30.48
N GLU A 107 -16.34 -9.37 30.11
CA GLU A 107 -15.54 -8.50 30.96
C GLU A 107 -15.92 -7.04 30.65
N PRO A 108 -16.54 -6.30 31.59
CA PRO A 108 -16.86 -4.89 31.36
C PRO A 108 -15.62 -4.08 30.97
N GLY A 109 -15.77 -3.14 30.04
CA GLY A 109 -14.68 -2.33 29.50
C GLY A 109 -13.78 -3.04 28.46
N SER A 110 -14.08 -4.30 28.11
CA SER A 110 -13.29 -5.07 27.14
C SER A 110 -13.59 -4.75 25.67
N THR A 111 -14.62 -3.96 25.39
CA THR A 111 -14.98 -3.53 24.03
C THR A 111 -13.86 -2.69 23.40
N ARG A 112 -13.50 -3.03 22.15
CA ARG A 112 -12.56 -2.25 21.33
C ARG A 112 -13.15 -2.10 19.93
N PHE A 113 -13.20 -0.86 19.44
CA PHE A 113 -13.47 -0.57 18.04
C PHE A 113 -12.14 -0.19 17.37
N GLY A 114 -11.82 -0.83 16.25
CA GLY A 114 -10.60 -0.52 15.52
C GLY A 114 -10.58 0.93 15.06
N ASN A 115 -9.45 1.60 15.28
CA ASN A 115 -9.16 2.84 14.58
C ASN A 115 -8.78 2.52 13.13
N LEU A 116 -9.10 3.42 12.23
CA LEU A 116 -8.58 3.42 10.88
C LEU A 116 -7.28 4.22 10.86
N GLU A 117 -6.32 3.76 10.06
CA GLU A 117 -5.08 4.46 9.81
C GLU A 117 -5.24 5.29 8.54
N TYR A 118 -4.86 6.55 8.63
CA TYR A 118 -4.79 7.49 7.53
C TYR A 118 -3.43 8.14 7.51
N TYR A 119 -3.02 8.58 6.34
CA TYR A 119 -1.84 9.37 6.15
C TYR A 119 -2.23 10.77 5.73
N ALA A 120 -1.59 11.72 6.36
CA ALA A 120 -1.67 13.13 6.05
C ALA A 120 -0.26 13.59 5.67
N ALA A 121 -0.04 14.01 4.44
CA ALA A 121 1.27 14.48 4.01
C ALA A 121 1.27 15.95 3.65
N TYR A 122 2.44 16.56 3.80
CA TYR A 122 2.65 17.97 3.55
C TYR A 122 4.00 18.18 2.90
N ARG A 123 4.04 19.11 1.95
CA ARG A 123 5.26 19.66 1.36
C ARG A 123 5.53 21.01 2.00
N LEU A 124 6.71 21.16 2.61
CA LEU A 124 7.16 22.39 3.25
C LEU A 124 8.21 23.07 2.37
N THR A 125 8.06 24.37 2.17
CA THR A 125 9.08 25.18 1.50
C THR A 125 10.08 25.66 2.54
N MET A 126 11.34 25.23 2.42
CA MET A 126 12.41 25.70 3.30
C MET A 126 13.75 25.71 2.58
N ARG A 127 14.62 26.64 2.97
CA ARG A 127 15.97 26.72 2.42
C ARG A 127 16.77 25.48 2.82
N PHE A 128 17.33 24.80 1.84
CA PHE A 128 18.18 23.64 2.06
C PHE A 128 19.41 23.97 2.91
N HIS A 129 19.83 22.99 3.70
CA HIS A 129 21.03 23.03 4.53
C HIS A 129 21.66 21.64 4.59
N ASP A 130 22.97 21.53 4.41
CA ASP A 130 23.64 20.22 4.26
C ASP A 130 23.45 19.30 5.47
N GLU A 131 23.37 19.86 6.68
CA GLU A 131 23.08 19.10 7.90
C GLU A 131 21.73 18.36 7.87
N LEU A 132 20.76 18.77 7.05
CA LEU A 132 19.49 18.06 6.90
C LEU A 132 19.67 16.73 6.15
N ARG A 133 20.81 16.47 5.50
CA ARG A 133 21.12 15.16 4.90
C ARG A 133 21.57 14.13 5.94
N ASN A 134 22.03 14.59 7.11
CA ASN A 134 22.51 13.74 8.17
C ASN A 134 21.40 13.56 9.23
N GLU A 135 20.78 12.37 9.25
CA GLU A 135 19.71 12.05 10.22
C GLU A 135 20.15 12.14 11.69
N THR A 136 21.46 12.08 11.95
CA THR A 136 22.04 12.23 13.29
C THR A 136 22.35 13.68 13.67
N SER A 137 22.17 14.64 12.76
CA SER A 137 22.38 16.06 13.05
C SER A 137 21.33 16.59 14.04
N MET A 138 21.78 17.50 14.92
CA MET A 138 20.89 18.30 15.77
C MET A 138 19.87 19.09 14.93
N ARG A 139 20.28 19.62 13.78
CA ARG A 139 19.38 20.40 12.91
C ARG A 139 18.30 19.54 12.27
N TYR A 140 18.66 18.34 11.80
CA TYR A 140 17.69 17.38 11.29
C TYR A 140 16.63 17.06 12.35
N THR A 141 17.09 16.70 13.56
CA THR A 141 16.21 16.35 14.68
C THR A 141 15.31 17.53 15.08
N ALA A 142 15.88 18.73 15.23
CA ALA A 142 15.13 19.93 15.60
C ALA A 142 14.04 20.29 14.58
N VAL A 143 14.35 20.23 13.27
CA VAL A 143 13.35 20.53 12.22
C VAL A 143 12.26 19.46 12.17
N LYS A 144 12.64 18.18 12.27
CA LYS A 144 11.72 17.05 12.30
C LYS A 144 10.73 17.17 13.47
N ASP A 145 11.24 17.42 14.66
CA ASP A 145 10.45 17.47 15.89
C ASP A 145 9.53 18.70 15.90
N ASP A 146 10.02 19.86 15.46
CA ASP A 146 9.22 21.09 15.36
C ASP A 146 8.08 20.94 14.34
N ILE A 147 8.30 20.28 13.20
CA ILE A 147 7.22 19.95 12.26
C ILE A 147 6.21 19.01 12.90
N PHE A 148 6.66 17.96 13.57
CA PHE A 148 5.76 17.00 14.21
C PHE A 148 4.91 17.65 15.32
N VAL A 149 5.51 18.46 16.18
CA VAL A 149 4.82 19.16 17.28
C VAL A 149 3.76 20.11 16.73
N ASN A 150 4.10 20.94 15.74
CA ASN A 150 3.15 21.89 15.15
C ASN A 150 2.04 21.17 14.36
N ALA A 151 2.35 20.10 13.63
CA ALA A 151 1.34 19.32 12.93
C ALA A 151 0.37 18.62 13.88
N SER A 152 0.91 18.07 14.97
CA SER A 152 0.13 17.37 15.98
C SER A 152 -0.74 18.33 16.79
N SER A 153 -0.26 19.53 17.10
CA SER A 153 -1.04 20.54 17.82
C SER A 153 -2.23 21.04 17.02
N GLU A 154 -2.08 21.20 15.69
CA GLU A 154 -3.21 21.55 14.80
C GLU A 154 -4.30 20.47 14.82
N LEU A 155 -3.89 19.19 14.84
CA LEU A 155 -4.84 18.07 14.86
C LEU A 155 -5.36 17.74 16.26
N ALA A 156 -4.67 18.15 17.33
CA ALA A 156 -5.02 17.83 18.72
C ALA A 156 -6.41 18.30 19.14
N LEU A 157 -6.96 19.32 18.48
CA LEU A 157 -8.30 19.85 18.75
C LEU A 157 -9.43 18.97 18.19
N VAL A 158 -9.13 17.97 17.37
CA VAL A 158 -10.13 17.07 16.78
C VAL A 158 -10.59 16.05 17.84
N ARG A 159 -11.81 16.23 18.35
CA ARG A 159 -12.42 15.28 19.31
C ARG A 159 -12.46 13.85 18.75
N GLY A 160 -11.90 12.92 19.51
CA GLY A 160 -11.88 11.49 19.19
C GLY A 160 -10.67 11.04 18.37
N LEU A 161 -9.72 11.92 18.06
CA LEU A 161 -8.43 11.54 17.47
C LEU A 161 -7.68 10.62 18.45
N ALA A 162 -7.26 9.44 18.00
CA ALA A 162 -6.68 8.45 18.90
C ALA A 162 -5.15 8.55 18.96
N LYS A 163 -4.49 8.79 17.82
CA LYS A 163 -3.04 8.92 17.73
C LYS A 163 -2.62 9.72 16.49
N VAL A 164 -1.55 10.48 16.61
CA VAL A 164 -0.80 11.06 15.49
C VAL A 164 0.66 10.71 15.69
N ASP A 165 1.28 10.11 14.68
CA ASP A 165 2.71 9.82 14.63
C ASP A 165 3.31 10.50 13.40
N LEU A 166 4.59 10.87 13.46
CA LEU A 166 5.36 11.18 12.27
C LEU A 166 5.80 9.86 11.61
N ASP A 167 5.23 9.55 10.45
CA ASP A 167 5.54 8.34 9.67
C ASP A 167 6.85 8.50 8.91
N GLU A 168 7.03 9.65 8.25
CA GLU A 168 8.21 9.92 7.45
C GLU A 168 8.54 11.41 7.45
N PHE A 169 9.84 11.71 7.45
CA PHE A 169 10.38 13.05 7.27
C PHE A 169 11.50 12.99 6.24
N ARG A 170 11.40 13.80 5.19
CA ARG A 170 12.28 13.77 4.03
C ARG A 170 12.68 15.19 3.62
N PRO A 171 13.82 15.69 4.10
CA PRO A 171 14.37 16.93 3.60
C PRO A 171 14.86 16.74 2.15
N GLY A 172 14.38 17.58 1.24
CA GLY A 172 14.85 17.66 -0.15
C GLY A 172 15.59 18.97 -0.42
N PHE A 173 16.09 19.13 -1.65
CA PHE A 173 16.85 20.33 -2.05
C PHE A 173 16.02 21.61 -2.09
N PHE A 174 14.75 21.53 -2.50
CA PHE A 174 13.87 22.71 -2.60
C PHE A 174 12.67 22.62 -1.66
N SER A 175 12.31 21.41 -1.25
CA SER A 175 11.16 21.17 -0.38
C SER A 175 11.42 20.01 0.57
N THR A 176 10.82 20.09 1.76
CA THR A 176 10.85 19.03 2.76
C THR A 176 9.48 18.38 2.85
N PHE A 177 9.41 17.05 2.77
CA PHE A 177 8.17 16.30 2.92
C PHE A 177 8.04 15.74 4.32
N ALA A 178 6.85 15.84 4.90
CA ALA A 178 6.49 15.17 6.13
C ALA A 178 5.20 14.39 5.94
N ILE A 179 5.19 13.13 6.39
CA ILE A 179 4.02 12.25 6.39
C ILE A 179 3.67 11.99 7.84
N LEU A 180 2.45 12.33 8.23
CA LEU A 180 1.87 11.92 9.50
C LEU A 180 1.01 10.68 9.30
N LYS A 181 1.14 9.73 10.22
CA LYS A 181 0.22 8.61 10.35
C LYS A 181 -0.77 8.91 11.46
N ILE A 182 -2.05 8.96 11.10
CA ILE A 182 -3.14 9.33 11.96
C ILE A 182 -4.01 8.10 12.24
N SER A 183 -4.18 7.78 13.51
CA SER A 183 -5.13 6.76 13.97
C SER A 183 -6.38 7.46 14.48
N ALA A 184 -7.51 7.23 13.81
CA ALA A 184 -8.79 7.82 14.20
C ALA A 184 -9.94 6.81 14.03
N PRO A 185 -10.95 6.86 14.91
CA PRO A 185 -12.20 6.14 14.69
C PRO A 185 -12.91 6.73 13.45
N HIS A 186 -13.62 5.88 12.70
CA HIS A 186 -14.29 6.25 11.44
C HIS A 186 -15.10 7.56 11.48
N TYR A 187 -15.77 7.86 12.60
CA TYR A 187 -16.59 9.06 12.76
C TYR A 187 -15.76 10.36 12.91
N ALA A 188 -14.49 10.27 13.31
CA ALA A 188 -13.61 11.43 13.49
C ALA A 188 -12.90 11.82 12.20
N VAL A 189 -12.80 10.89 11.23
CA VAL A 189 -12.03 11.05 9.99
C VAL A 189 -12.42 12.28 9.19
N THR A 190 -13.72 12.53 9.01
CA THR A 190 -14.19 13.70 8.25
C THR A 190 -13.72 15.00 8.92
N ARG A 191 -13.88 15.14 10.24
CA ARG A 191 -13.39 16.30 10.98
C ARG A 191 -11.87 16.42 10.96
N THR A 192 -11.16 15.30 11.04
CA THR A 192 -9.70 15.30 10.90
C THR A 192 -9.27 15.81 9.53
N ARG A 193 -9.93 15.37 8.45
CA ARG A 193 -9.67 15.83 7.08
C ARG A 193 -10.02 17.31 6.90
N GLU A 194 -11.14 17.77 7.46
CA GLU A 194 -11.53 19.19 7.41
C GLU A 194 -10.50 20.07 8.11
N LYS A 195 -10.07 19.67 9.33
CA LYS A 195 -9.03 20.38 10.06
C LYS A 195 -7.70 20.37 9.30
N TYR A 196 -7.32 19.22 8.75
CA TYR A 196 -6.17 19.07 7.84
C TYR A 196 -6.24 20.06 6.68
N ASN A 197 -7.31 20.03 5.89
CA ASN A 197 -7.48 20.89 4.72
C ASN A 197 -7.46 22.36 5.11
N SER A 198 -8.10 22.72 6.23
CA SER A 198 -8.14 24.08 6.75
C SER A 198 -6.76 24.63 7.06
N PHE A 199 -5.87 23.84 7.66
CA PHE A 199 -4.52 24.35 7.96
C PHE A 199 -3.59 24.25 6.74
N VAL A 200 -3.74 23.27 5.85
CA VAL A 200 -2.96 23.28 4.59
C VAL A 200 -3.32 24.51 3.75
N SER A 201 -4.60 24.87 3.72
CA SER A 201 -5.08 26.09 3.06
C SER A 201 -4.61 27.39 3.72
N SER A 202 -4.21 27.35 5.00
CA SER A 202 -3.61 28.51 5.67
C SER A 202 -2.19 28.80 5.16
N GLY A 203 -1.56 27.82 4.49
CA GLY A 203 -0.20 27.90 3.99
C GLY A 203 0.87 27.81 5.08
N LEU A 204 0.51 27.50 6.33
CA LEU A 204 1.44 27.49 7.46
C LEU A 204 1.30 26.27 8.37
N ILE A 205 2.45 25.82 8.90
CA ILE A 205 2.55 24.89 10.02
C ILE A 205 3.58 25.41 11.02
N GLY A 206 3.08 25.96 12.13
CA GLY A 206 3.91 26.80 13.00
C GLY A 206 4.56 27.94 12.19
N PRO A 207 5.90 28.10 12.23
CA PRO A 207 6.60 29.16 11.48
C PRO A 207 6.93 28.80 10.02
N ARG A 208 6.51 27.63 9.50
CA ARG A 208 6.95 27.15 8.17
C ARG A 208 5.86 27.27 7.12
N LEU A 209 6.27 27.63 5.91
CA LEU A 209 5.42 27.67 4.73
C LEU A 209 5.12 26.27 4.22
N LEU A 210 3.84 25.98 4.08
CA LEU A 210 3.31 24.82 3.38
C LEU A 210 3.09 25.16 1.92
N ASP A 211 3.24 24.16 1.07
CA ASP A 211 2.72 24.23 -0.30
C ASP A 211 1.23 23.89 -0.29
N PRO A 212 0.33 24.88 -0.54
CA PRO A 212 -1.10 24.64 -0.53
C PRO A 212 -1.58 23.75 -1.68
N ASN A 213 -0.75 23.56 -2.72
CA ASN A 213 -1.08 22.70 -3.86
C ASN A 213 -0.79 21.21 -3.58
N TYR A 214 -0.13 20.90 -2.45
CA TYR A 214 0.11 19.52 -2.01
C TYR A 214 -0.85 19.14 -0.89
N THR A 215 -2.03 18.60 -1.25
CA THR A 215 -3.00 18.07 -0.29
C THR A 215 -3.09 16.55 -0.42
N TYR A 216 -2.61 15.83 0.59
CA TYR A 216 -2.71 14.38 0.68
C TYR A 216 -3.30 13.96 2.02
N PHE A 217 -4.55 13.49 2.00
CA PHE A 217 -5.19 12.84 3.14
C PHE A 217 -5.91 11.56 2.68
N SER A 218 -5.29 10.40 2.88
CA SER A 218 -5.81 9.11 2.39
C SER A 218 -5.59 7.99 3.39
N SER A 219 -6.29 6.88 3.26
CA SER A 219 -5.95 5.63 3.97
C SER A 219 -4.73 4.93 3.35
N ALA A 220 -4.42 5.28 2.10
CA ALA A 220 -3.18 4.90 1.44
C ALA A 220 -2.03 5.77 1.92
N ARG A 221 -0.81 5.22 1.88
CA ARG A 221 0.40 5.96 2.18
C ARG A 221 0.73 6.87 0.98
N PRO A 222 1.16 8.12 1.20
CA PRO A 222 1.49 9.01 0.11
C PRO A 222 2.63 8.45 -0.73
N PRO A 223 2.55 8.63 -2.04
CA PRO A 223 3.69 8.32 -2.90
C PRO A 223 4.89 9.17 -2.49
N ARG A 224 6.07 8.61 -2.68
CA ARG A 224 7.31 9.28 -2.30
C ARG A 224 7.72 10.33 -3.33
N PHE A 225 7.54 10.08 -4.61
CA PHE A 225 7.98 10.94 -5.70
C PHE A 225 6.81 11.26 -6.63
N GLU A 226 6.67 12.54 -6.97
CA GLU A 226 5.75 13.03 -8.00
C GLU A 226 6.53 13.09 -9.32
N ALA A 227 5.91 12.65 -10.42
CA ALA A 227 6.47 12.77 -11.76
C ALA A 227 5.35 12.63 -12.79
N ILE A 228 5.48 13.29 -13.94
CA ILE A 228 4.58 13.10 -15.08
C ILE A 228 5.26 12.19 -16.10
N ALA A 229 5.08 10.87 -15.95
CA ALA A 229 5.81 9.89 -16.75
C ALA A 229 4.98 8.68 -17.19
N ASP A 230 5.28 8.11 -18.35
CA ASP A 230 4.82 6.78 -18.74
C ASP A 230 5.93 5.76 -18.47
N LEU A 231 5.65 4.79 -17.60
CA LEU A 231 6.63 3.85 -17.08
C LEU A 231 6.28 2.41 -17.48
N ALA A 232 7.17 1.78 -18.24
CA ALA A 232 7.07 0.38 -18.60
C ALA A 232 7.98 -0.51 -17.75
N PHE A 233 7.48 -1.65 -17.31
CA PHE A 233 8.29 -2.69 -16.67
C PHE A 233 8.44 -3.90 -17.59
N ILE A 234 9.66 -4.41 -17.71
CA ILE A 234 9.97 -5.66 -18.41
C ILE A 234 10.50 -6.65 -17.36
N LEU A 235 9.70 -7.67 -17.03
CA LEU A 235 9.96 -8.60 -15.94
C LEU A 235 10.38 -9.97 -16.48
N ASP A 236 11.58 -10.42 -16.13
CA ASP A 236 12.08 -11.74 -16.52
C ASP A 236 11.35 -12.87 -15.76
N HIS A 237 10.69 -13.75 -16.53
CA HIS A 237 10.03 -14.98 -16.09
C HIS A 237 10.50 -16.20 -16.91
N SER A 238 11.76 -16.14 -17.39
CA SER A 238 12.41 -17.21 -18.15
C SER A 238 12.81 -18.40 -17.25
N ALA A 239 13.28 -19.51 -17.86
CA ALA A 239 13.62 -20.74 -17.14
C ALA A 239 14.68 -20.58 -16.04
N GLY A 240 15.53 -19.56 -16.14
CA GLY A 240 16.55 -19.23 -15.14
C GLY A 240 16.02 -18.50 -13.90
N VAL A 241 14.72 -18.19 -13.85
CA VAL A 241 14.07 -17.48 -12.74
C VAL A 241 13.18 -18.46 -11.97
N THR A 242 13.57 -18.76 -10.73
CA THR A 242 12.73 -19.57 -9.83
C THR A 242 11.47 -18.81 -9.40
N GLN A 243 10.42 -19.52 -8.99
CA GLN A 243 9.19 -18.87 -8.48
C GLN A 243 9.46 -17.91 -7.31
N TYR A 244 10.42 -18.24 -6.44
CA TYR A 244 10.83 -17.36 -5.36
C TYR A 244 11.46 -16.06 -5.88
N GLN A 245 12.39 -16.16 -6.84
CA GLN A 245 13.02 -15.01 -7.48
C GLN A 245 12.02 -14.16 -8.26
N PHE A 246 11.09 -14.78 -8.99
CA PHE A 246 10.03 -14.05 -9.67
C PHE A 246 9.13 -13.30 -8.66
N GLY A 247 8.82 -13.92 -7.52
CA GLY A 247 8.16 -13.24 -6.41
C GLY A 247 8.93 -12.02 -5.89
N ARG A 248 10.28 -12.04 -5.92
CA ARG A 248 11.13 -10.89 -5.59
C ARG A 248 11.03 -9.79 -6.66
N ILE A 249 11.07 -10.15 -7.94
CA ILE A 249 10.87 -9.21 -9.06
C ILE A 249 9.51 -8.50 -8.93
N LEU A 250 8.43 -9.25 -8.70
CA LEU A 250 7.09 -8.69 -8.53
C LEU A 250 6.99 -7.78 -7.29
N ASN A 251 7.58 -8.20 -6.16
CA ASN A 251 7.56 -7.38 -4.94
C ASN A 251 8.39 -6.10 -5.08
N PHE A 252 9.54 -6.17 -5.75
CA PHE A 252 10.34 -4.99 -6.08
C PHE A 252 9.58 -4.02 -6.98
N THR A 253 8.95 -4.54 -8.03
CA THR A 253 8.12 -3.74 -8.96
C THR A 253 7.00 -3.02 -8.19
N LYS A 254 6.28 -3.73 -7.31
CA LYS A 254 5.26 -3.11 -6.45
C LYS A 254 5.84 -2.08 -5.49
N GLY A 255 7.00 -2.35 -4.90
CA GLY A 255 7.71 -1.42 -4.03
C GLY A 255 8.03 -0.11 -4.75
N LEU A 256 8.58 -0.20 -5.97
CA LEU A 256 8.89 0.96 -6.80
C LEU A 256 7.63 1.75 -7.16
N VAL A 257 6.58 1.07 -7.64
CA VAL A 257 5.27 1.68 -7.94
C VAL A 257 4.69 2.40 -6.72
N ASN A 258 4.79 1.82 -5.53
CA ASN A 258 4.32 2.45 -4.29
C ASN A 258 5.12 3.70 -3.87
N HIS A 259 6.34 3.89 -4.41
CA HIS A 259 7.10 5.12 -4.20
C HIS A 259 6.75 6.20 -5.23
N LEU A 260 5.94 5.93 -6.25
CA LEU A 260 5.57 6.88 -7.30
C LEU A 260 4.10 7.32 -7.19
N GLU A 261 3.81 8.57 -7.53
CA GLU A 261 2.43 9.02 -7.69
C GLU A 261 1.85 8.47 -9.00
N VAL A 262 0.95 7.49 -8.88
CA VAL A 262 0.31 6.86 -10.04
C VAL A 262 -1.06 7.47 -10.29
N GLY A 263 -1.31 7.90 -11.52
CA GLY A 263 -2.60 8.40 -11.94
C GLY A 263 -2.61 8.95 -13.38
N PRO A 264 -3.79 9.30 -13.92
CA PRO A 264 -3.93 9.74 -15.31
C PRO A 264 -3.12 11.00 -15.64
N GLY A 265 -2.91 11.88 -14.66
CA GLY A 265 -2.10 13.10 -14.75
C GLY A 265 -0.72 13.01 -14.12
N ALA A 266 -0.30 11.83 -13.63
CA ALA A 266 0.97 11.60 -12.94
C ALA A 266 1.72 10.46 -13.64
N VAL A 267 2.25 9.48 -12.90
CA VAL A 267 2.87 8.29 -13.48
C VAL A 267 1.78 7.31 -13.98
N ARG A 268 1.91 6.86 -15.23
CA ARG A 268 1.14 5.74 -15.78
C ARG A 268 2.04 4.52 -15.91
N VAL A 269 1.50 3.32 -15.65
CA VAL A 269 2.32 2.11 -15.56
C VAL A 269 1.80 1.02 -16.50
N THR A 270 2.71 0.38 -17.22
CA THR A 270 2.46 -0.85 -17.99
C THR A 270 3.47 -1.92 -17.59
N VAL A 271 3.07 -3.19 -17.63
CA VAL A 271 3.91 -4.31 -17.20
C VAL A 271 3.93 -5.41 -18.26
N PHE A 272 5.14 -5.83 -18.61
CA PHE A 272 5.44 -6.94 -19.49
C PHE A 272 6.17 -8.04 -18.71
N THR A 273 5.88 -9.30 -19.03
CA THR A 273 6.73 -10.43 -18.64
C THR A 273 7.41 -11.03 -19.86
N VAL A 274 8.66 -11.44 -19.69
CA VAL A 274 9.49 -12.04 -20.73
C VAL A 274 9.77 -13.50 -20.40
N SER A 275 9.46 -14.35 -21.36
CA SER A 275 9.81 -15.77 -21.41
C SER A 275 9.98 -16.14 -22.90
N SER A 276 9.67 -17.38 -23.33
CA SER A 276 9.58 -17.70 -24.77
C SER A 276 8.63 -16.78 -25.55
N GLN A 277 7.70 -16.12 -24.84
CA GLN A 277 6.87 -15.06 -25.37
C GLN A 277 6.98 -13.81 -24.49
N VAL A 278 6.79 -12.65 -25.12
CA VAL A 278 6.60 -11.37 -24.45
C VAL A 278 5.09 -11.19 -24.24
N ARG A 279 4.68 -10.95 -23.00
CA ARG A 279 3.28 -10.75 -22.64
C ARG A 279 3.11 -9.43 -21.91
N GLN A 280 2.29 -8.56 -22.48
CA GLN A 280 1.76 -7.39 -21.78
C GLN A 280 0.62 -7.82 -20.85
N HIS A 281 0.62 -7.33 -19.63
CA HIS A 281 -0.43 -7.63 -18.64
C HIS A 281 -1.54 -6.59 -18.60
N PHE A 282 -1.20 -5.32 -18.83
CA PHE A 282 -2.14 -4.20 -18.91
C PHE A 282 -1.49 -3.01 -19.63
N ALA A 283 -2.31 -2.09 -20.16
CA ALA A 283 -1.87 -0.86 -20.82
C ALA A 283 -1.69 0.29 -19.81
N LEU A 284 -1.07 1.41 -20.22
CA LEU A 284 -0.74 2.54 -19.33
C LEU A 284 -1.98 3.19 -18.69
N ASP A 285 -3.11 3.18 -19.40
CA ASP A 285 -4.37 3.80 -18.99
C ASP A 285 -5.34 2.81 -18.31
N SER A 286 -4.93 1.57 -18.07
CA SER A 286 -5.77 0.53 -17.46
C SER A 286 -6.08 0.79 -15.98
N PHE A 287 -5.20 1.53 -15.29
CA PHE A 287 -5.27 1.76 -13.85
C PHE A 287 -4.93 3.20 -13.50
N SER A 288 -5.55 3.73 -12.45
CA SER A 288 -5.44 5.14 -12.06
C SER A 288 -4.88 5.37 -10.66
N THR A 289 -4.47 4.30 -9.95
CA THR A 289 -3.87 4.41 -8.60
C THR A 289 -2.78 3.35 -8.40
N ALA A 290 -1.83 3.63 -7.50
CA ALA A 290 -0.77 2.67 -7.16
C ALA A 290 -1.34 1.37 -6.57
N GLU A 291 -2.42 1.43 -5.80
CA GLU A 291 -3.07 0.24 -5.23
C GLU A 291 -3.62 -0.66 -6.34
N SER A 292 -4.32 -0.09 -7.33
CA SER A 292 -4.88 -0.87 -8.44
C SER A 292 -3.79 -1.50 -9.33
N VAL A 293 -2.70 -0.77 -9.59
CA VAL A 293 -1.52 -1.31 -10.30
C VAL A 293 -0.86 -2.44 -9.50
N THR A 294 -0.65 -2.26 -8.19
CA THR A 294 0.01 -3.28 -7.36
C THR A 294 -0.87 -4.52 -7.12
N GLU A 295 -2.19 -4.37 -7.11
CA GLU A 295 -3.14 -5.48 -7.14
C GLU A 295 -3.04 -6.24 -8.48
N ALA A 296 -3.01 -5.54 -9.61
CA ALA A 296 -2.82 -6.15 -10.93
C ALA A 296 -1.49 -6.91 -11.02
N ILE A 297 -0.39 -6.34 -10.52
CA ILE A 297 0.91 -7.03 -10.45
C ILE A 297 0.84 -8.27 -9.56
N SER A 298 0.09 -8.21 -8.45
CA SER A 298 -0.09 -9.37 -7.56
C SER A 298 -0.82 -10.53 -8.26
N ASN A 299 -1.72 -10.24 -9.20
CA ASN A 299 -2.41 -11.27 -9.98
C ASN A 299 -1.49 -12.00 -10.99
N ILE A 300 -0.35 -11.41 -11.36
CA ILE A 300 0.68 -12.05 -12.21
C ILE A 300 1.37 -13.21 -11.47
N GLN A 301 1.40 -13.19 -10.14
CA GLN A 301 2.12 -14.16 -9.30
C GLN A 301 1.70 -15.62 -9.51
N ASN A 302 0.50 -15.85 -10.07
CA ASN A 302 -0.03 -17.19 -10.35
C ASN A 302 0.53 -17.83 -11.62
N MET A 303 1.41 -17.15 -12.36
CA MET A 303 2.09 -17.76 -13.50
C MET A 303 2.98 -18.91 -13.04
N ALA A 304 2.77 -20.08 -13.62
CA ALA A 304 3.61 -21.24 -13.36
C ALA A 304 5.04 -20.98 -13.88
N PRO A 305 6.06 -21.58 -13.23
CA PRO A 305 7.40 -21.62 -13.80
C PRO A 305 7.36 -22.20 -15.22
N LEU A 306 8.14 -21.63 -16.13
CA LEU A 306 8.20 -22.05 -17.52
C LEU A 306 9.55 -22.73 -17.79
N PRO A 307 9.69 -24.05 -17.53
CA PRO A 307 10.92 -24.77 -17.82
C PRO A 307 11.24 -24.69 -19.32
N ASN A 308 12.53 -24.58 -19.64
CA ASN A 308 13.05 -24.45 -21.01
C ASN A 308 12.54 -23.22 -21.80
N SER A 309 12.06 -22.18 -21.11
CA SER A 309 11.71 -20.91 -21.74
C SER A 309 12.93 -20.00 -21.96
N SER A 310 12.93 -19.27 -23.07
CA SER A 310 13.97 -18.31 -23.43
C SER A 310 13.76 -16.94 -22.79
N ARG A 311 14.72 -16.03 -22.93
CA ARG A 311 14.75 -14.66 -22.43
C ARG A 311 15.05 -13.63 -23.55
N PRO A 312 14.13 -13.39 -24.50
CA PRO A 312 14.35 -12.45 -25.60
C PRO A 312 14.06 -11.00 -25.17
N ILE A 313 14.97 -10.36 -24.43
CA ILE A 313 14.83 -8.97 -23.96
C ILE A 313 14.82 -7.98 -25.12
N GLY A 314 15.58 -8.23 -26.19
CA GLY A 314 15.58 -7.38 -27.38
C GLY A 314 14.21 -7.33 -28.05
N ARG A 315 13.49 -8.46 -28.10
CA ARG A 315 12.09 -8.51 -28.52
C ARG A 315 11.18 -7.76 -27.55
N ALA A 316 11.39 -7.91 -26.25
CA ALA A 316 10.58 -7.23 -25.25
C ALA A 316 10.69 -5.69 -25.35
N LEU A 317 11.88 -5.16 -25.63
CA LEU A 317 12.09 -3.75 -25.89
C LEU A 317 11.29 -3.25 -27.11
N ARG A 318 11.31 -4.00 -28.22
CA ARG A 318 10.51 -3.66 -29.41
C ARG A 318 9.01 -3.69 -29.14
N ASP A 319 8.53 -4.72 -28.45
CA ASP A 319 7.11 -4.87 -28.11
C ASP A 319 6.67 -3.80 -27.11
N MET A 320 7.51 -3.44 -26.14
CA MET A 320 7.29 -2.32 -25.24
C MET A 320 7.16 -0.99 -25.99
N MET A 321 8.03 -0.70 -26.96
CA MET A 321 7.91 0.52 -27.76
C MET A 321 6.60 0.56 -28.57
N ARG A 322 6.15 -0.60 -29.06
CA ARG A 322 4.96 -0.68 -29.92
C ARG A 322 3.64 -0.70 -29.16
N TYR A 323 3.58 -1.44 -28.05
CA TYR A 323 2.35 -1.73 -27.30
C TYR A 323 2.42 -1.21 -25.86
N GLY A 324 3.58 -0.93 -25.29
CA GLY A 324 3.69 -0.39 -23.93
C GLY A 324 3.69 1.13 -23.89
N LEU A 325 4.49 1.74 -24.75
CA LEU A 325 4.75 3.18 -24.85
C LEU A 325 4.24 3.73 -26.20
N GLY A 326 3.27 3.04 -26.79
CA GLY A 326 2.54 3.50 -27.98
C GLY A 326 1.26 4.23 -27.57
N GLU A 327 0.84 5.21 -28.37
CA GLU A 327 -0.37 6.02 -28.10
C GLU A 327 -1.64 5.17 -27.96
N ARG A 328 -1.75 4.06 -28.70
CA ARG A 328 -2.89 3.13 -28.63
C ARG A 328 -3.07 2.47 -27.27
N ASP A 329 -2.01 2.39 -26.48
CA ASP A 329 -1.98 1.77 -25.16
C ASP A 329 -1.85 2.82 -24.06
N GLY A 330 -2.28 4.06 -24.34
CA GLY A 330 -2.44 5.12 -23.37
C GLY A 330 -1.18 5.97 -23.13
N SER A 331 -0.15 5.82 -23.97
CA SER A 331 1.04 6.66 -23.87
C SER A 331 0.76 8.10 -24.30
N ARG A 332 1.37 9.05 -23.60
CA ARG A 332 1.22 10.49 -23.82
C ARG A 332 2.43 11.01 -24.61
N PRO A 333 2.21 11.85 -25.64
CA PRO A 333 3.29 12.29 -26.53
C PRO A 333 4.33 13.20 -25.85
N ASP A 334 3.89 14.03 -24.90
CA ASP A 334 4.71 15.10 -24.30
C ASP A 334 5.08 14.84 -22.84
N VAL A 335 5.28 13.57 -22.45
CA VAL A 335 5.66 13.20 -21.08
C VAL A 335 6.95 12.40 -21.08
N TYR A 336 7.62 12.37 -19.92
CA TYR A 336 8.79 11.54 -19.74
C TYR A 336 8.45 10.06 -19.93
N ARG A 337 9.20 9.34 -20.77
CA ARG A 337 9.01 7.90 -20.98
C ARG A 337 10.18 7.13 -20.42
N ALA A 338 9.89 6.15 -19.58
CA ALA A 338 10.91 5.34 -18.92
C ALA A 338 10.57 3.85 -18.97
N ALA A 339 11.62 3.03 -18.95
CA ALA A 339 11.51 1.58 -18.88
C ALA A 339 12.41 1.03 -17.76
N VAL A 340 11.90 0.08 -16.99
CA VAL A 340 12.68 -0.67 -16.00
C VAL A 340 12.72 -2.13 -16.39
N ILE A 341 13.92 -2.66 -16.66
CA ILE A 341 14.16 -4.06 -17.01
C ILE A 341 14.66 -4.78 -15.75
N LEU A 342 14.01 -5.89 -15.39
CA LEU A 342 14.39 -6.74 -14.26
C LEU A 342 14.75 -8.13 -14.78
N THR A 343 16.03 -8.51 -14.70
CA THR A 343 16.50 -9.77 -15.32
C THR A 343 17.45 -10.60 -14.44
N ASN A 344 17.40 -11.93 -14.60
CA ASN A 344 18.31 -12.88 -13.94
C ASN A 344 19.30 -13.54 -14.92
N GLY A 345 19.57 -12.93 -16.07
CA GLY A 345 20.59 -13.42 -16.98
C GLY A 345 20.69 -12.59 -18.24
N ASP A 346 21.62 -12.97 -19.10
CA ASP A 346 21.79 -12.34 -20.41
C ASP A 346 20.63 -12.69 -21.34
N SER A 347 20.32 -11.78 -22.26
CA SER A 347 19.28 -12.00 -23.26
C SER A 347 19.69 -13.10 -24.24
N ASP A 348 18.71 -13.89 -24.67
CA ASP A 348 18.90 -14.91 -25.71
C ASP A 348 18.85 -14.32 -27.13
N ASP A 349 18.51 -13.03 -27.26
CA ASP A 349 18.53 -12.27 -28.52
C ASP A 349 19.32 -10.95 -28.40
N GLU A 350 19.57 -10.32 -29.55
CA GLU A 350 20.33 -9.08 -29.66
C GLU A 350 19.61 -7.90 -28.97
N VAL A 351 20.27 -7.27 -27.98
CA VAL A 351 19.69 -6.20 -27.14
C VAL A 351 20.13 -4.79 -27.50
N SER A 352 21.34 -4.62 -28.05
CA SER A 352 21.95 -3.30 -28.20
C SER A 352 21.17 -2.41 -29.17
N ARG A 353 20.77 -2.92 -30.34
CA ARG A 353 19.99 -2.15 -31.32
C ARG A 353 18.57 -1.84 -30.81
N PRO A 354 17.78 -2.78 -30.26
CA PRO A 354 16.48 -2.44 -29.68
C PRO A 354 16.55 -1.42 -28.54
N ALA A 355 17.58 -1.51 -27.69
CA ALA A 355 17.80 -0.53 -26.63
C ALA A 355 18.12 0.85 -27.21
N LEU A 356 19.01 0.91 -28.21
CA LEU A 356 19.34 2.15 -28.91
C LEU A 356 18.10 2.77 -29.60
N GLU A 357 17.29 1.96 -30.28
CA GLU A 357 16.05 2.41 -30.92
C GLU A 357 15.07 2.99 -29.89
N ALA A 358 14.91 2.36 -28.72
CA ALA A 358 14.08 2.87 -27.64
C ALA A 358 14.63 4.19 -27.05
N VAL A 359 15.94 4.29 -26.83
CA VAL A 359 16.60 5.52 -26.36
C VAL A 359 16.48 6.66 -27.37
N MET A 360 16.70 6.39 -28.66
CA MET A 360 16.49 7.36 -29.73
C MET A 360 15.01 7.76 -29.86
N GLY A 361 14.10 6.84 -29.52
CA GLY A 361 12.67 7.09 -29.40
C GLY A 361 12.27 7.89 -28.16
N GLY A 362 13.22 8.37 -27.35
CA GLY A 362 12.98 9.21 -26.18
C GLY A 362 12.68 8.45 -24.89
N VAL A 363 13.04 7.17 -24.81
CA VAL A 363 12.84 6.34 -23.61
C VAL A 363 14.12 6.22 -22.79
N SER A 364 14.06 6.59 -21.52
CA SER A 364 15.12 6.28 -20.55
C SER A 364 14.99 4.85 -20.06
N ILE A 365 16.05 4.05 -20.21
CA ILE A 365 16.04 2.65 -19.79
C ILE A 365 16.90 2.48 -18.54
N TYR A 366 16.33 1.86 -17.52
CA TYR A 366 17.01 1.44 -16.30
C TYR A 366 17.04 -0.09 -16.25
N ALA A 367 18.23 -0.67 -16.19
CA ALA A 367 18.39 -2.13 -16.22
C ALA A 367 18.90 -2.63 -14.87
N VAL A 368 18.15 -3.52 -14.22
CA VAL A 368 18.42 -4.01 -12.87
C VAL A 368 18.49 -5.53 -12.88
N GLY A 369 19.52 -6.11 -12.29
CA GLY A 369 19.56 -7.55 -12.06
C GLY A 369 20.91 -8.22 -12.29
N VAL A 370 20.87 -9.50 -12.64
CA VAL A 370 22.06 -10.35 -12.80
C VAL A 370 22.30 -10.56 -14.30
N SER A 371 23.03 -9.65 -14.94
CA SER A 371 23.36 -9.78 -16.37
C SER A 371 24.66 -9.03 -16.69
N SER A 372 25.45 -9.57 -17.62
CA SER A 372 26.63 -8.90 -18.20
C SER A 372 26.25 -7.82 -19.23
N GLN A 373 25.01 -7.86 -19.72
CA GLN A 373 24.50 -7.00 -20.79
C GLN A 373 23.72 -5.78 -20.28
N LEU A 374 23.64 -5.53 -18.96
CA LEU A 374 22.83 -4.42 -18.42
C LEU A 374 23.21 -3.08 -19.03
N VAL A 375 24.51 -2.78 -19.18
CA VAL A 375 24.99 -1.54 -19.79
C VAL A 375 24.61 -1.46 -21.27
N ASN A 376 24.54 -2.59 -21.99
CA ASN A 376 24.12 -2.63 -23.38
C ASN A 376 22.62 -2.35 -23.55
N MET A 377 21.83 -2.48 -22.46
CA MET A 377 20.39 -2.17 -22.45
C MET A 377 20.12 -0.71 -22.13
N THR A 378 21.09 0.07 -21.66
CA THR A 378 20.91 1.44 -21.19
C THR A 378 21.68 2.45 -22.04
N ARG A 379 21.36 3.75 -21.90
CA ARG A 379 22.11 4.82 -22.56
C ARG A 379 23.43 5.11 -21.82
N ALA A 380 23.40 5.03 -20.50
CA ALA A 380 24.50 5.34 -19.62
C ALA A 380 24.71 4.26 -18.56
N ALA A 381 25.95 4.11 -18.12
CA ALA A 381 26.34 3.05 -17.18
C ALA A 381 25.72 3.22 -15.78
N ASP A 382 25.39 4.45 -15.38
CA ASP A 382 24.72 4.78 -14.12
C ASP A 382 23.23 4.40 -14.09
N GLN A 383 22.66 4.05 -15.25
CA GLN A 383 21.30 3.49 -15.36
C GLN A 383 21.30 1.95 -15.27
N ALA A 384 22.47 1.32 -15.17
CA ALA A 384 22.62 -0.12 -14.96
C ALA A 384 22.89 -0.42 -13.48
N PHE A 385 22.05 -1.25 -12.88
CA PHE A 385 22.09 -1.65 -11.47
C PHE A 385 22.42 -3.15 -11.38
N PRO A 386 23.70 -3.52 -11.50
CA PRO A 386 24.12 -4.91 -11.41
C PRO A 386 23.92 -5.44 -9.99
N LEU A 387 23.35 -6.65 -9.89
CA LEU A 387 23.15 -7.36 -8.64
C LEU A 387 23.94 -8.67 -8.65
N ALA A 388 24.46 -9.05 -7.48
CA ALA A 388 25.07 -10.36 -7.30
C ALA A 388 24.01 -11.49 -7.39
N ASN A 389 22.79 -11.22 -6.94
CA ASN A 389 21.62 -12.08 -7.13
C ASN A 389 20.31 -11.27 -6.94
N LEU A 390 19.17 -11.84 -7.33
CA LEU A 390 17.86 -11.19 -7.16
C LEU A 390 17.37 -11.08 -5.71
N THR A 391 18.10 -11.61 -4.72
CA THR A 391 17.78 -11.41 -3.30
C THR A 391 18.18 -10.02 -2.80
N TYR A 392 18.93 -9.25 -3.58
CA TYR A 392 19.24 -7.84 -3.32
C TYR A 392 18.18 -6.87 -3.86
N LEU A 393 17.14 -7.38 -4.54
CA LEU A 393 15.96 -6.57 -4.87
C LEU A 393 15.18 -6.25 -3.59
N ASP A 394 15.45 -5.08 -3.01
CA ASP A 394 14.82 -4.60 -1.79
C ASP A 394 14.12 -3.24 -1.96
N ASP A 395 13.42 -2.80 -0.92
CA ASP A 395 12.67 -1.54 -0.95
C ASP A 395 13.57 -0.30 -1.02
N ARG A 396 14.83 -0.39 -0.57
CA ARG A 396 15.76 0.73 -0.64
C ARG A 396 16.16 1.00 -2.08
N LEU A 397 16.57 -0.04 -2.81
CA LEU A 397 16.85 0.08 -4.24
C LEU A 397 15.60 0.50 -5.03
N ALA A 398 14.43 -0.02 -4.69
CA ALA A 398 13.18 0.38 -5.32
C ALA A 398 12.88 1.88 -5.11
N LYS A 399 13.12 2.39 -3.89
CA LYS A 399 13.00 3.82 -3.56
C LYS A 399 14.00 4.67 -4.34
N ASP A 400 15.27 4.28 -4.37
CA ASP A 400 16.33 5.03 -5.05
C ASP A 400 16.08 5.11 -6.56
N LEU A 401 15.62 4.00 -7.16
CA LEU A 401 15.26 3.96 -8.57
C LEU A 401 14.00 4.79 -8.87
N ALA A 402 12.97 4.73 -8.02
CA ALA A 402 11.79 5.59 -8.15
C ALA A 402 12.17 7.08 -8.12
N GLY A 403 13.07 7.48 -7.21
CA GLY A 403 13.58 8.84 -7.15
C GLY A 403 14.40 9.24 -8.38
N THR A 404 15.19 8.31 -8.92
CA THR A 404 15.96 8.52 -10.16
C THR A 404 15.04 8.71 -11.37
N ILE A 405 13.95 7.94 -11.44
CA ILE A 405 12.93 8.07 -12.50
C ILE A 405 12.25 9.44 -12.39
N ALA A 406 11.85 9.85 -11.19
CA ALA A 406 11.21 11.15 -10.99
C ALA A 406 12.14 12.33 -11.33
N ALA A 407 13.40 12.28 -10.91
CA ALA A 407 14.40 13.30 -11.27
C ALA A 407 14.69 13.34 -12.78
N GLY A 408 14.57 12.21 -13.49
CA GLY A 408 14.73 12.16 -14.94
C GLY A 408 13.64 12.94 -15.69
N GLU A 409 12.43 13.01 -15.15
CA GLU A 409 11.35 13.84 -15.71
C GLU A 409 11.65 15.34 -15.54
N GLU A 410 12.05 15.76 -14.33
CA GLU A 410 12.40 17.17 -14.04
C GLU A 410 13.50 17.71 -14.97
N ALA A 411 14.44 16.85 -15.38
CA ALA A 411 15.57 17.23 -16.24
C ALA A 411 15.20 17.43 -17.73
N ILE A 412 14.03 16.99 -18.17
CA ILE A 412 13.55 17.15 -19.57
C ILE A 412 12.59 18.33 -19.69
N THR A 413 11.93 18.69 -18.59
CA THR A 413 10.97 19.80 -18.51
C THR A 413 11.66 21.19 -18.40
N HIS A 414 12.98 21.23 -18.24
CA HIS A 414 13.84 22.43 -18.20
C HIS A 414 14.94 22.35 -19.26
#